data_AF-A0A9X5P1B8-F1
#
_entry.id   AF-A0A9X5P1B8-F1
#
_cell.length_a   1.000
_cell.length_b   1.000
_cell.length_c   1.000
_cell.angle_alpha   90.00
_cell.angle_beta   90.00
_cell.angle_gamma   90.00
#
_symmetry.space_group_name_H-M   'P 1'
#
loop_
_entity.id
_entity.type
_entity.pdbx_description
1 polymer ?
#
loop_
_entity_poly.entity_id
_entity_poly.type
_entity_poly.pdbx_seq_one_letter_code
_entity_poly.pdbx_strand_id
1 'polypeptide(L)'
;MKPSIPLILLASALCACTAGTPGMSIGLGIGTGIGHHVGLGTSVNIPITLDKNKTAPNNTGGINIIDEQIVTYFDTHGNPSNSAVKGGYYRQLKNKRGDQYTVQDFYSDNSRKRTDPYTLSRNQLMQFRATPNNGSLTTYAYNGTVMQHQEFRNGKLVNVKY
;
A
#
# COMPACT_ATOMS: atom_id res chain seq x y z
N MET A 1 -66.91 30.69 25.42
CA MET A 1 -66.11 31.70 24.69
C MET A 1 -65.50 31.01 23.46
N LYS A 2 -65.69 31.56 22.26
CA LYS A 2 -65.10 31.19 20.95
C LYS A 2 -63.75 31.93 20.78
N PRO A 3 -62.74 31.51 19.95
CA PRO A 3 -62.82 31.38 18.46
C PRO A 3 -62.07 30.14 17.84
N SER A 4 -62.53 29.58 16.69
CA SER A 4 -62.07 29.70 15.26
C SER A 4 -60.82 28.84 14.89
N ILE A 5 -60.88 27.70 14.15
CA ILE A 5 -60.99 27.42 12.66
C ILE A 5 -59.69 27.77 11.85
N PRO A 6 -59.23 27.09 10.76
CA PRO A 6 -58.96 25.66 10.39
C PRO A 6 -57.62 25.51 9.55
N LEU A 7 -57.53 24.48 8.67
CA LEU A 7 -56.63 24.35 7.47
C LEU A 7 -55.23 23.77 7.77
N ILE A 8 -54.72 22.70 7.12
CA ILE A 8 -54.32 22.60 5.70
C ILE A 8 -54.21 21.11 5.29
N LEU A 9 -54.78 20.79 4.12
CA LEU A 9 -54.50 19.61 3.30
C LEU A 9 -53.08 19.67 2.75
N LEU A 10 -52.30 18.58 2.82
CA LEU A 10 -51.28 18.32 1.80
C LEU A 10 -51.04 16.82 1.61
N ALA A 11 -51.39 16.35 0.42
CA ALA A 11 -51.07 15.03 -0.10
C ALA A 11 -49.55 14.90 -0.29
N SER A 12 -49.00 13.73 0.04
CA SER A 12 -47.69 13.31 -0.49
C SER A 12 -47.81 11.92 -1.10
N ALA A 13 -47.30 11.86 -2.32
CA ALA A 13 -47.42 10.78 -3.27
C ALA A 13 -46.48 9.60 -2.96
N LEU A 14 -46.80 8.46 -3.57
CA LEU A 14 -45.98 7.26 -3.68
C LEU A 14 -44.54 7.58 -4.12
N CYS A 15 -43.56 6.86 -3.58
CA CYS A 15 -42.58 6.20 -4.45
C CYS A 15 -41.92 5.01 -3.74
N ALA A 16 -41.87 3.91 -4.47
CA ALA A 16 -41.26 2.64 -4.12
C ALA A 16 -39.74 2.64 -4.42
N CYS A 17 -39.17 1.43 -4.32
CA CYS A 17 -37.89 0.96 -4.85
C CYS A 17 -36.73 0.99 -3.83
N THR A 18 -36.52 -0.10 -3.07
CA THR A 18 -35.78 -1.34 -3.43
C THR A 18 -34.25 -1.18 -3.44
N ALA A 19 -33.60 -1.98 -2.58
CA ALA A 19 -32.30 -2.63 -2.74
C ALA A 19 -31.11 -1.79 -3.24
N GLY A 20 -30.20 -1.47 -2.32
CA GLY A 20 -28.82 -1.10 -2.62
C GLY A 20 -27.87 -1.88 -1.73
N THR A 21 -27.19 -2.87 -2.31
CA THR A 21 -25.99 -3.54 -1.78
C THR A 21 -25.03 -2.54 -1.12
N PRO A 22 -24.31 -2.90 -0.03
CA PRO A 22 -23.22 -2.08 0.47
C PRO A 22 -22.09 -2.05 -0.57
N GLY A 23 -22.17 -1.07 -1.47
CA GLY A 23 -21.08 -0.72 -2.38
C GLY A 23 -19.96 -0.10 -1.56
N MET A 24 -18.82 -0.78 -1.49
CA MET A 24 -17.57 -0.16 -1.05
C MET A 24 -17.25 0.96 -2.04
N SER A 25 -17.45 2.21 -1.63
CA SER A 25 -17.09 3.37 -2.44
C SER A 25 -15.57 3.53 -2.46
N ILE A 26 -15.00 3.49 -3.67
CA ILE A 26 -13.61 3.90 -3.91
C ILE A 26 -13.66 5.42 -4.13
N GLY A 27 -13.39 6.20 -3.09
CA GLY A 27 -13.23 7.65 -3.21
C GLY A 27 -11.92 8.00 -3.90
N LEU A 28 -11.99 8.48 -5.15
CA LEU A 28 -10.86 9.14 -5.81
C LEU A 28 -10.83 10.61 -5.39
N GLY A 29 -9.84 10.96 -4.57
CA GLY A 29 -9.58 12.34 -4.18
C GLY A 29 -8.54 12.98 -5.09
N ILE A 30 -8.89 14.10 -5.73
CA ILE A 30 -7.96 14.98 -6.45
C ILE A 30 -7.45 16.04 -5.48
N GLY A 31 -6.27 15.79 -4.90
CA GLY A 31 -5.61 16.73 -3.99
C GLY A 31 -4.97 17.88 -4.76
N THR A 32 -5.42 19.11 -4.53
CA THR A 32 -4.79 20.32 -5.09
C THR A 32 -3.53 20.67 -4.29
N GLY A 33 -2.46 19.91 -4.51
CA GLY A 33 -1.10 20.20 -4.07
C GLY A 33 -0.17 20.01 -5.26
N ILE A 34 0.82 20.87 -5.40
CA ILE A 34 1.69 21.01 -6.58
C ILE A 34 2.35 19.65 -6.89
N GLY A 35 1.80 18.94 -7.88
CA GLY A 35 2.13 17.56 -8.22
C GLY A 35 0.86 16.75 -8.44
N HIS A 36 0.52 16.48 -9.71
CA HIS A 36 -0.68 15.76 -10.10
C HIS A 36 -0.58 14.33 -9.57
N HIS A 37 -1.21 14.01 -8.44
CA HIS A 37 -1.29 12.65 -7.90
C HIS A 37 -2.76 12.28 -7.67
N VAL A 38 -3.08 11.00 -7.83
CA VAL A 38 -4.41 10.45 -7.56
C VAL A 38 -4.32 9.52 -6.36
N GLY A 39 -5.06 9.83 -5.29
CA GLY A 39 -5.13 9.01 -4.08
C GLY A 39 -6.40 8.16 -4.08
N LEU A 40 -6.26 6.83 -3.98
CA LEU A 40 -7.38 5.91 -3.73
C LEU A 40 -7.57 5.73 -2.22
N GLY A 41 -8.51 6.47 -1.62
CA GLY A 41 -9.27 6.20 -0.38
C GLY A 41 -8.59 5.63 0.91
N THR A 42 -7.31 5.30 0.93
CA THR A 42 -6.57 4.71 2.07
C THR A 42 -5.10 5.08 1.97
N SER A 43 -4.76 6.37 2.11
CA SER A 43 -3.37 6.88 2.25
C SER A 43 -2.30 6.29 1.29
N VAL A 44 -2.68 5.80 0.11
CA VAL A 44 -1.75 5.36 -0.93
C VAL A 44 -1.46 6.57 -1.81
N ASN A 45 -0.26 7.12 -1.67
CA ASN A 45 0.22 8.22 -2.51
C ASN A 45 0.92 7.62 -3.73
N ILE A 46 0.37 7.82 -4.94
CA ILE A 46 0.97 7.36 -6.21
C ILE A 46 1.57 8.60 -6.91
N PRO A 47 2.90 8.79 -6.91
CA PRO A 47 3.52 9.93 -7.57
C PRO A 47 3.62 9.74 -9.09
N ILE A 48 2.84 10.49 -9.87
CA ILE A 48 2.88 10.42 -11.34
C ILE A 48 4.04 11.28 -11.86
N THR A 49 5.18 10.68 -12.22
CA THR A 49 6.25 11.38 -12.94
C THR A 49 6.03 11.23 -14.45
N LEU A 50 5.73 12.31 -15.16
CA LEU A 50 5.69 12.32 -16.63
C LEU A 50 7.07 12.73 -17.17
N ASP A 51 7.86 11.78 -17.67
CA ASP A 51 9.07 12.07 -18.42
C ASP A 51 8.73 12.57 -19.83
N LYS A 52 8.67 13.89 -20.01
CA LYS A 52 8.33 14.50 -21.33
C LYS A 52 9.45 14.40 -22.37
N ASN A 53 10.44 13.50 -22.25
CA ASN A 53 11.58 13.49 -23.18
C ASN A 53 12.02 12.12 -23.69
N LYS A 54 11.10 11.16 -23.81
CA LYS A 54 11.35 9.94 -24.58
C LYS A 54 10.44 9.90 -25.80
N THR A 55 10.95 10.40 -26.92
CA THR A 55 10.38 10.11 -28.23
C THR A 55 10.48 8.60 -28.47
N ALA A 56 9.36 7.90 -28.33
CA ALA A 56 9.21 6.51 -28.75
C ALA A 56 7.85 6.33 -29.44
N PRO A 57 7.79 5.48 -30.48
CA PRO A 57 6.66 5.39 -31.40
C PRO A 57 5.44 4.73 -30.74
N ASN A 58 4.29 5.04 -31.34
CA ASN A 58 2.98 4.46 -31.08
C ASN A 58 3.03 2.96 -30.75
N ASN A 59 2.42 2.55 -29.64
CA ASN A 59 1.27 1.64 -29.61
C ASN A 59 0.84 1.38 -28.15
N THR A 60 -0.44 1.67 -27.89
CA THR A 60 -1.32 1.06 -26.89
C THR A 60 -0.94 1.17 -25.41
N GLY A 61 -1.53 2.18 -24.76
CA GLY A 61 -2.13 2.13 -23.42
C GLY A 61 -1.52 1.19 -22.39
N GLY A 62 -0.58 1.70 -21.61
CA GLY A 62 -0.11 1.04 -20.40
C GLY A 62 1.07 1.80 -19.84
N ILE A 63 0.81 2.79 -18.99
CA ILE A 63 1.87 3.40 -18.20
C ILE A 63 2.35 2.31 -17.23
N ASN A 64 3.47 1.66 -17.56
CA ASN A 64 4.14 0.74 -16.63
C ASN A 64 4.94 1.61 -15.64
N ILE A 65 4.24 2.27 -14.73
CA ILE A 65 4.87 2.92 -13.59
C ILE A 65 5.15 1.82 -12.57
N ILE A 66 6.35 1.25 -12.59
CA ILE A 66 6.89 0.63 -11.36
C ILE A 66 7.32 1.77 -10.43
N ASP A 67 6.34 2.54 -9.95
CA ASP A 67 6.57 3.48 -8.86
C ASP A 67 7.11 2.67 -7.70
N GLU A 68 8.18 3.16 -7.07
CA GLU A 68 8.66 2.60 -5.82
C GLU A 68 7.58 2.79 -4.75
N GLN A 69 6.66 1.83 -4.66
CA GLN A 69 5.56 1.88 -3.71
C GLN A 69 6.09 1.53 -2.32
N ILE A 70 6.63 2.54 -1.63
CA ILE A 70 7.10 2.40 -0.26
C ILE A 70 5.87 2.22 0.64
N VAL A 71 5.83 1.09 1.31
CA VAL A 71 4.79 0.72 2.27
C VAL A 71 5.06 1.37 3.62
N THR A 72 6.33 1.36 4.05
CA THR A 72 6.73 1.80 5.39
C THR A 72 8.21 2.15 5.41
N TYR A 73 8.56 3.22 6.12
CA TYR A 73 9.93 3.48 6.56
C TYR A 73 10.11 2.96 7.98
N PHE A 74 11.32 2.49 8.30
CA PHE A 74 11.72 2.10 9.63
C PHE A 74 12.93 2.91 10.06
N ASP A 75 12.94 3.38 11.31
CA ASP A 75 14.12 3.99 11.91
C ASP A 75 15.23 2.95 12.16
N THR A 76 16.36 3.39 12.73
CA THR A 76 17.51 2.52 13.04
C THR A 76 17.18 1.40 14.04
N HIS A 77 16.11 1.54 14.82
CA HIS A 77 15.64 0.56 15.80
C HIS A 77 14.55 -0.37 15.25
N GLY A 78 14.08 -0.12 14.02
CA GLY A 78 13.01 -0.89 13.39
C GLY A 78 11.60 -0.38 13.72
N ASN A 79 11.45 0.80 14.32
CA ASN A 79 10.13 1.40 14.53
C ASN A 79 9.64 2.06 13.24
N PRO A 80 8.33 2.00 12.93
CA PRO A 80 7.76 2.75 11.82
C PRO A 80 8.06 4.25 11.91
N SER A 81 8.41 4.83 10.77
CA SER A 81 8.67 6.25 10.59
C SER A 81 7.82 6.80 9.44
N ASN A 82 7.49 8.09 9.50
CA ASN A 82 6.76 8.79 8.44
C ASN A 82 7.65 9.10 7.22
N SER A 83 8.97 9.04 7.37
CA SER A 83 9.95 9.34 6.32
C SER A 83 11.23 8.51 6.47
N ALA A 84 12.06 8.50 5.43
CA ALA A 84 13.37 7.85 5.47
C ALA A 84 14.26 8.48 6.56
N VAL A 85 14.94 7.62 7.33
CA VAL A 85 15.89 8.01 8.37
C VAL A 85 17.27 7.49 7.97
N LYS A 86 18.32 8.27 8.24
CA LYS A 86 19.72 7.84 8.03
C LYS A 86 20.01 6.58 8.88
N GLY A 87 20.58 5.55 8.27
CA GLY A 87 20.78 4.24 8.88
C GLY A 87 19.50 3.40 9.04
N GLY A 88 18.36 3.92 8.60
CA GLY A 88 17.08 3.25 8.63
C GLY A 88 16.85 2.33 7.43
N TYR A 89 15.60 1.93 7.26
CA TYR A 89 15.18 0.97 6.25
C TYR A 89 13.87 1.40 5.62
N TYR A 90 13.55 0.84 4.48
CA TYR A 90 12.22 0.98 3.91
C TYR A 90 11.77 -0.33 3.26
N ARG A 91 10.46 -0.55 3.29
CA ARG A 91 9.80 -1.69 2.67
C ARG A 91 9.06 -1.24 1.43
N GLN A 92 9.37 -1.83 0.29
CA GLN A 92 8.62 -1.62 -0.96
C GLN A 92 7.62 -2.74 -1.19
N LEU A 93 6.44 -2.40 -1.69
CA LEU A 93 5.50 -3.35 -2.25
C LEU A 93 5.94 -3.70 -3.67
N LYS A 94 6.06 -5.00 -3.94
CA LYS A 94 6.35 -5.52 -5.29
C LYS A 94 5.10 -6.07 -5.96
N ASN A 95 4.21 -6.68 -5.17
CA ASN A 95 2.94 -7.20 -5.67
C ASN A 95 1.92 -7.32 -4.54
N LYS A 96 0.63 -7.23 -4.86
CA LYS A 96 -0.49 -7.53 -3.97
C LYS A 96 -1.45 -8.49 -4.65
N ARG A 97 -1.73 -9.63 -4.02
CA ARG A 97 -2.76 -10.60 -4.45
C ARG A 97 -3.67 -10.93 -3.27
N GLY A 98 -4.86 -10.35 -3.24
CA GLY A 98 -5.75 -10.44 -2.08
C GLY A 98 -5.08 -9.89 -0.82
N ASP A 99 -4.99 -10.73 0.22
CA ASP A 99 -4.34 -10.42 1.50
C ASP A 99 -2.85 -10.78 1.56
N GLN A 100 -2.27 -11.23 0.44
CA GLN A 100 -0.85 -11.51 0.31
C GLN A 100 -0.11 -10.32 -0.32
N TYR A 101 0.89 -9.83 0.39
CA TYR A 101 1.73 -8.71 0.00
C TYR A 101 3.14 -9.20 -0.24
N THR A 102 3.59 -9.25 -1.48
CA THR A 102 4.99 -9.50 -1.80
C THR A 102 5.75 -8.20 -1.64
N VAL A 103 6.66 -8.17 -0.68
CA VAL A 103 7.43 -6.98 -0.30
C VAL A 103 8.92 -7.26 -0.37
N GLN A 104 9.71 -6.20 -0.38
CA GLN A 104 11.17 -6.27 -0.29
C GLN A 104 11.68 -5.12 0.58
N ASP A 105 12.62 -5.43 1.47
CA ASP A 105 13.21 -4.44 2.35
C ASP A 105 14.56 -3.96 1.81
N PHE A 106 14.86 -2.69 2.04
CA PHE A 106 16.04 -1.98 1.57
C PHE A 106 16.65 -1.13 2.69
N TYR A 107 17.94 -0.84 2.56
CA TYR A 107 18.61 0.17 3.38
C TYR A 107 18.29 1.57 2.88
N SER A 108 17.85 2.47 3.76
CA SER A 108 17.44 3.84 3.38
C SER A 108 18.59 4.70 2.84
N ASP A 109 19.83 4.45 3.26
CA ASP A 109 20.97 5.30 2.90
C ASP A 109 21.43 5.15 1.44
N ASN A 110 21.26 3.96 0.86
CA ASN A 110 21.85 3.61 -0.42
C ASN A 110 20.95 2.75 -1.30
N SER A 111 19.70 2.53 -0.88
CA SER A 111 18.70 1.72 -1.58
C SER A 111 19.19 0.31 -1.95
N ARG A 112 20.21 -0.22 -1.25
CA ARG A 112 20.65 -1.60 -1.44
C ARG A 112 19.63 -2.54 -0.82
N LYS A 113 19.38 -3.66 -1.50
CA LYS A 113 18.47 -4.67 -0.97
C LYS A 113 18.97 -5.21 0.36
N ARG A 114 18.06 -5.30 1.33
CA ARG A 114 18.25 -6.00 2.60
C ARG A 114 17.61 -7.38 2.56
N THR A 115 16.59 -7.58 1.73
CA THR A 115 15.97 -8.90 1.53
C THR A 115 15.79 -9.21 0.04
N ASP A 116 15.59 -10.48 -0.28
CA ASP A 116 14.87 -10.85 -1.51
C ASP A 116 13.36 -10.63 -1.31
N PRO A 117 12.55 -10.59 -2.38
CA PRO A 117 11.10 -10.47 -2.24
C PRO A 117 10.49 -11.63 -1.44
N TYR A 118 9.60 -11.32 -0.50
CA TYR A 118 8.93 -12.31 0.35
C TYR A 118 7.50 -11.87 0.66
N THR A 119 6.65 -12.82 1.05
CA THR A 119 5.21 -12.57 1.22
C THR A 119 4.84 -12.35 2.68
N LEU A 120 4.06 -11.29 2.94
CA LEU A 120 3.52 -10.92 4.24
C LEU A 120 2.00 -10.77 4.21
N SER A 121 1.36 -10.88 5.38
CA SER A 121 -0.03 -10.44 5.58
C SER A 121 -0.10 -8.95 5.94
N ARG A 122 -1.30 -8.35 5.81
CA ARG A 122 -1.56 -6.93 6.06
C ARG A 122 -1.02 -6.44 7.41
N ASN A 123 -1.23 -7.20 8.49
CA ASN A 123 -0.82 -6.87 9.85
C ASN A 123 0.69 -6.95 10.09
N GLN A 124 1.45 -7.57 9.19
CA GLN A 124 2.91 -7.68 9.28
C GLN A 124 3.64 -6.56 8.53
N LEU A 125 2.93 -5.76 7.71
CA LEU A 125 3.55 -4.74 6.85
C LEU A 125 4.35 -3.69 7.65
N MET A 126 3.88 -3.34 8.85
CA MET A 126 4.54 -2.39 9.75
C MET A 126 5.55 -3.05 10.70
N GLN A 127 5.86 -4.33 10.53
CA GLN A 127 6.84 -5.05 11.34
C GLN A 127 8.17 -5.15 10.60
N PHE A 128 9.23 -4.55 11.15
CA PHE A 128 10.53 -4.50 10.49
C PHE A 128 11.15 -5.88 10.24
N ARG A 129 11.13 -6.77 11.24
CA ARG A 129 11.65 -8.15 11.14
C ARG A 129 10.52 -9.17 10.95
N ALA A 130 9.59 -8.85 10.05
CA ALA A 130 8.52 -9.76 9.68
C ALA A 130 9.08 -11.00 8.97
N THR A 131 8.41 -12.13 9.16
CA THR A 131 8.73 -13.40 8.50
C THR A 131 7.55 -13.90 7.69
N PRO A 132 7.79 -14.54 6.53
CA PRO A 132 6.72 -15.09 5.72
C PRO A 132 6.04 -16.25 6.44
N ASN A 133 4.74 -16.45 6.17
CA ASN A 133 4.04 -17.64 6.66
C ASN A 133 4.54 -18.91 5.95
N ASN A 134 4.79 -18.81 4.64
CA ASN A 134 5.35 -19.89 3.83
C ASN A 134 6.39 -19.33 2.85
N GLY A 135 7.43 -20.13 2.56
CA GLY A 135 8.49 -19.80 1.62
C GLY A 135 9.77 -19.30 2.30
N SER A 136 10.66 -18.71 1.52
CA SER A 136 11.99 -18.34 1.97
C SER A 136 12.11 -16.85 2.34
N LEU A 137 13.00 -16.54 3.28
CA LEU A 137 13.49 -15.20 3.56
C LEU A 137 15.02 -15.20 3.50
N THR A 138 15.58 -14.56 2.48
CA THR A 138 17.01 -14.25 2.41
C THR A 138 17.24 -12.84 2.92
N THR A 139 18.19 -12.67 3.83
CA THR A 139 18.62 -11.36 4.35
C THR A 139 20.07 -11.08 3.98
N TYR A 140 20.35 -9.83 3.65
CA TYR A 140 21.66 -9.34 3.22
C TYR A 140 22.15 -8.31 4.22
N ALA A 141 23.47 -8.27 4.42
CA ALA A 141 24.16 -7.22 5.15
C ALA A 141 24.28 -5.95 4.31
N TYR A 142 24.68 -4.85 4.95
CA TYR A 142 24.83 -3.54 4.28
C TYR A 142 25.84 -3.56 3.12
N ASN A 143 26.84 -4.45 3.21
CA ASN A 143 27.83 -4.70 2.16
C ASN A 143 27.33 -5.63 1.04
N GLY A 144 26.11 -6.18 1.14
CA GLY A 144 25.48 -7.08 0.16
C GLY A 144 25.79 -8.57 0.36
N THR A 145 26.56 -8.95 1.39
CA THR A 145 26.79 -10.36 1.74
C THR A 145 25.50 -10.97 2.28
N VAL A 146 25.19 -12.22 1.89
CA VAL A 146 24.09 -12.97 2.49
C VAL A 146 24.40 -13.20 3.97
N MET A 147 23.47 -12.82 4.84
CA MET A 147 23.59 -13.10 6.28
C MET A 147 22.89 -14.39 6.67
N GLN A 148 21.70 -14.60 6.08
CA GLN A 148 20.80 -15.68 6.46
C GLN A 148 19.93 -16.03 5.26
N HIS A 149 19.68 -17.32 5.09
CA HIS A 149 18.64 -17.85 4.23
C HIS A 149 17.76 -18.79 5.06
N GLN A 150 16.50 -18.39 5.26
CA GLN A 150 15.54 -19.07 6.14
C GLN A 150 14.37 -19.62 5.33
N GLU A 151 13.88 -20.80 5.69
CA GLU A 151 12.69 -21.42 5.08
C GLU A 151 11.58 -21.52 6.12
N PHE A 152 10.36 -21.13 5.74
CA PHE A 152 9.19 -21.12 6.60
C PHE A 152 8.06 -21.99 6.05
N ARG A 153 7.37 -22.68 6.96
CA ARG A 153 6.10 -23.39 6.70
C ARG A 153 5.12 -23.13 7.83
N ASN A 154 3.91 -22.68 7.50
CA ASN A 154 2.84 -22.34 8.44
C ASN A 154 3.31 -21.40 9.57
N GLY A 155 4.13 -20.41 9.23
CA GLY A 155 4.71 -19.42 10.15
C GLY A 155 5.87 -19.93 11.00
N LYS A 156 6.32 -21.18 10.81
CA LYS A 156 7.42 -21.78 11.58
C LYS A 156 8.67 -21.89 10.72
N LEU A 157 9.82 -21.56 11.31
CA LEU A 157 11.13 -21.79 10.71
C LEU A 157 11.39 -23.30 10.62
N VAL A 158 11.69 -23.79 9.42
CA VAL A 158 11.98 -25.21 9.16
C VAL A 158 13.42 -25.46 8.73
N ASN A 159 14.10 -24.45 8.19
CA ASN A 159 15.51 -24.53 7.81
C ASN A 159 16.17 -23.15 7.88
N VAL A 160 17.46 -23.10 8.20
CA VAL A 160 18.28 -21.89 8.18
C VAL A 160 19.70 -22.21 7.70
N LYS A 161 20.23 -21.34 6.84
CA LYS A 161 21.64 -21.32 6.40
C LYS A 161 22.22 -19.92 6.65
N TYR A 162 23.51 -19.86 6.94
CA TYR A 162 24.26 -18.63 7.21
C TYR A 162 25.37 -18.46 6.18
#